data_AF-A0A3B7PQE1-F1
#
_entry.id   AF-A0A3B7PQE1-F1
#
_cell.length_a   1.000
_cell.length_b   1.000
_cell.length_c   1.000
_cell.angle_alpha   90.00
_cell.angle_beta   90.00
_cell.angle_gamma   90.00
#
_symmetry.space_group_name_H-M   'P 1'
#
loop_
_entity.id
_entity.type
_entity.pdbx_description
1 polymer ?
#
loop_
_entity_poly.entity_id
_entity_poly.type
_entity_poly.pdbx_seq_one_letter_code
_entity_poly.pdbx_strand_id
1 'polypeptide(L)'
;MKLELPLALLLALAFTGCQKQQAEDAKPDSAIAAQFEKSDAVIGAYLDKLDSPETPKGEKTQILCKDYPAEYKTNYMPALLQLAPKDYTEDKLATDLEIALDYYKDKFKISCEKA
;
A
#
# COMPACT_ATOMS: atom_id res chain seq x y z
N MET A 1 -22.14 -59.29 -3.33
CA MET A 1 -22.03 -59.79 -1.94
C MET A 1 -21.22 -58.80 -1.13
N LYS A 2 -21.58 -58.72 0.14
CA LYS A 2 -21.37 -57.68 1.13
C LYS A 2 -20.01 -57.88 1.84
N LEU A 3 -19.28 -56.80 2.09
CA LEU A 3 -18.31 -56.77 3.20
C LEU A 3 -18.57 -55.50 3.99
N GLU A 4 -18.98 -55.70 5.25
CA GLU A 4 -19.39 -54.68 6.20
C GLU A 4 -18.18 -54.06 6.94
N LEU A 5 -18.23 -52.72 7.14
CA LEU A 5 -17.85 -51.81 8.27
C LEU A 5 -17.14 -52.37 9.55
N PRO A 6 -16.60 -51.56 10.51
CA PRO A 6 -16.33 -50.09 10.60
C PRO A 6 -15.05 -49.66 11.41
N LEU A 7 -14.85 -48.32 11.53
CA LEU A 7 -14.42 -47.56 12.73
C LEU A 7 -12.93 -47.33 13.10
N ALA A 8 -12.53 -46.06 12.89
CA ALA A 8 -11.74 -45.16 13.76
C ALA A 8 -10.19 -45.19 13.80
N LEU A 9 -9.67 -43.97 14.04
CA LEU A 9 -8.31 -43.58 14.51
C LEU A 9 -7.25 -43.49 13.40
N LEU A 10 -6.49 -42.41 13.14
CA LEU A 10 -6.11 -41.17 13.83
C LEU A 10 -5.97 -40.06 12.76
N LEU A 11 -6.54 -38.86 12.95
CA LEU A 11 -5.88 -37.66 13.49
C LEU A 11 -4.42 -37.38 13.06
N ALA A 12 -4.29 -36.20 12.46
CA ALA A 12 -3.20 -35.23 12.55
C ALA A 12 -2.08 -35.27 11.48
N LEU A 13 -1.61 -34.05 11.23
CA LEU A 13 -0.41 -33.62 10.49
C LEU A 13 -0.68 -33.35 9.00
N ALA A 14 -0.64 -32.13 8.49
CA ALA A 14 -0.22 -30.88 9.09
C ALA A 14 -0.88 -29.72 8.34
N PHE A 15 -1.11 -28.64 9.07
CA PHE A 15 -1.18 -27.31 8.51
C PHE A 15 -0.07 -27.16 7.47
N THR A 16 -0.40 -27.10 6.18
CA THR A 16 0.37 -26.28 5.25
C THR A 16 0.03 -24.82 5.58
N GLY A 17 0.38 -24.39 6.81
CA GLY A 17 0.53 -22.98 7.08
C GLY A 17 1.57 -22.49 6.08
N CYS A 18 1.25 -21.41 5.37
CA CYS A 18 2.15 -20.74 4.44
C CYS A 18 3.58 -20.87 4.96
N GLN A 19 4.34 -21.69 4.25
CA GLN A 19 5.75 -21.87 4.51
C GLN A 19 6.32 -20.47 4.40
N LYS A 20 6.63 -19.86 5.55
CA LYS A 20 7.37 -18.62 5.64
C LYS A 20 8.73 -18.96 5.05
N GLN A 21 8.83 -18.86 3.72
CA GLN A 21 10.03 -19.15 2.99
C GLN A 21 11.12 -18.24 3.54
N GLN A 22 12.23 -18.92 3.81
CA GLN A 22 13.37 -18.44 4.54
C GLN A 22 13.87 -17.12 3.97
N ALA A 23 14.39 -16.30 4.89
CA ALA A 23 15.27 -15.20 4.57
C ALA A 23 16.55 -15.76 3.91
N GLU A 24 16.46 -16.00 2.61
CA GLU A 24 17.60 -16.21 1.71
C GLU A 24 17.59 -15.02 0.76
N ASP A 25 18.55 -14.12 0.99
CA ASP A 25 18.92 -12.98 0.14
C ASP A 25 17.78 -12.40 -0.70
N ALA A 26 17.00 -11.50 -0.10
CA ALA A 26 15.97 -10.76 -0.81
C ALA A 26 16.57 -10.17 -2.10
N LYS A 27 16.19 -10.75 -3.26
CA LYS A 27 16.55 -10.20 -4.57
C LYS A 27 16.18 -8.72 -4.58
N PRO A 28 16.96 -7.84 -5.24
CA PRO A 28 16.66 -6.41 -5.32
C PRO A 28 15.19 -6.15 -5.64
N ASP A 29 14.61 -6.89 -6.58
CA ASP A 29 13.21 -6.81 -6.97
C ASP A 29 12.22 -7.09 -5.82
N SER A 30 12.55 -8.02 -4.92
CA SER A 30 11.72 -8.34 -3.74
C SER A 30 11.79 -7.26 -2.65
N ALA A 31 12.95 -6.62 -2.48
CA ALA A 31 13.10 -5.50 -1.55
C ALA A 31 12.38 -4.25 -2.06
N ILE A 32 12.50 -3.95 -3.36
CA ILE A 32 11.77 -2.83 -3.99
C ILE A 32 10.27 -3.09 -3.97
N ALA A 33 9.81 -4.31 -4.24
CA ALA A 33 8.40 -4.67 -4.10
C ALA A 33 7.91 -4.47 -2.66
N ALA A 34 8.66 -4.92 -1.66
CA ALA A 34 8.30 -4.71 -0.26
C ALA A 34 8.26 -3.21 0.13
N GLN A 35 9.16 -2.39 -0.42
CA GLN A 35 9.14 -0.94 -0.22
C GLN A 35 7.90 -0.32 -0.87
N PHE A 36 7.57 -0.71 -2.10
CA PHE A 36 6.37 -0.26 -2.80
C PHE A 36 5.10 -0.60 -2.00
N GLU A 37 4.90 -1.86 -1.64
CA GLU A 37 3.73 -2.32 -0.87
C GLU A 37 3.60 -1.60 0.48
N LYS A 38 4.73 -1.35 1.15
CA LYS A 38 4.74 -0.58 2.40
C LYS A 38 4.26 0.86 2.16
N SER A 39 4.76 1.51 1.12
CA SER A 39 4.39 2.89 0.80
C SER A 39 2.94 2.99 0.32
N ASP A 40 2.48 2.03 -0.49
CA ASP A 40 1.09 1.91 -0.94
C ASP A 40 0.13 1.78 0.24
N ALA A 41 0.45 0.93 1.22
CA ALA A 41 -0.35 0.80 2.44
C ALA A 41 -0.41 2.09 3.27
N VAL A 42 0.69 2.86 3.34
CA VAL A 42 0.72 4.16 4.03
C VAL A 42 -0.17 5.17 3.29
N ILE A 43 -0.07 5.22 1.97
CA ILE A 43 -0.93 6.09 1.13
C ILE A 43 -2.40 5.70 1.27
N GLY A 44 -2.72 4.40 1.24
CA GLY A 44 -4.07 3.91 1.49
C GLY A 44 -4.64 4.40 2.83
N ALA A 45 -3.85 4.33 3.89
CA ALA A 45 -4.26 4.84 5.21
C ALA A 45 -4.48 6.37 5.22
N TYR A 46 -3.72 7.14 4.42
CA TYR A 46 -3.98 8.57 4.25
C TYR A 46 -5.31 8.81 3.54
N LEU A 47 -5.61 8.06 2.48
CA LEU A 47 -6.88 8.16 1.75
C LEU A 47 -8.07 7.82 2.65
N ASP A 48 -7.98 6.75 3.44
CA ASP A 48 -9.02 6.37 4.42
C ASP A 48 -9.31 7.51 5.40
N LYS A 49 -8.26 8.18 5.90
CA LYS A 49 -8.40 9.35 6.78
C LYS A 49 -9.00 10.55 6.05
N LEU A 50 -8.62 10.79 4.79
CA LEU A 50 -9.17 11.89 4.01
C LEU A 50 -10.67 11.70 3.75
N ASP A 51 -11.11 10.48 3.46
CA ASP A 51 -12.52 10.17 3.20
C ASP A 51 -13.38 9.99 4.45
N SER A 52 -12.77 9.71 5.59
CA SER A 52 -13.49 9.69 6.86
C SER A 52 -14.02 11.09 7.24
N PRO A 53 -15.32 11.23 7.57
CA PRO A 53 -15.87 12.48 8.11
C PRO A 53 -15.38 12.78 9.53
N GLU A 54 -14.92 11.76 10.27
CA GLU A 54 -14.45 11.88 11.65
C GLU A 54 -13.04 12.47 11.75
N THR A 55 -12.26 12.44 10.65
CA THR A 55 -10.90 12.99 10.64
C THR A 55 -10.95 14.52 10.72
N PRO A 56 -10.30 15.15 11.73
CA PRO A 56 -10.31 16.61 11.87
C PRO A 56 -9.66 17.32 10.68
N LYS A 57 -10.15 18.52 10.35
CA LYS A 57 -9.61 19.31 9.23
C LYS A 57 -8.10 19.54 9.34
N GLY A 58 -7.57 19.75 10.55
CA GLY A 58 -6.13 19.91 10.77
C GLY A 58 -5.31 18.69 10.34
N GLU A 59 -5.80 17.48 10.63
CA GLU A 59 -5.15 16.24 10.20
C GLU A 59 -5.24 16.06 8.68
N LYS A 60 -6.39 16.38 8.07
CA LYS A 60 -6.53 16.39 6.60
C LYS A 60 -5.54 17.37 5.95
N THR A 61 -5.36 18.56 6.53
CA THR A 61 -4.37 19.54 6.04
C THR A 61 -2.96 18.98 6.13
N GLN A 62 -2.58 18.37 7.25
CA GLN A 62 -1.25 17.77 7.42
C GLN A 62 -1.00 16.67 6.37
N ILE A 63 -1.97 15.79 6.15
CA ILE A 63 -1.90 14.73 5.14
C ILE A 63 -1.72 15.32 3.74
N LEU A 64 -2.58 16.25 3.33
CA LEU A 64 -2.59 16.79 1.97
C LEU A 64 -1.38 17.68 1.66
N CYS A 65 -0.89 18.41 2.65
CA CYS A 65 0.15 19.41 2.43
C CYS A 65 1.55 18.90 2.70
N LYS A 66 1.70 17.77 3.42
CA LYS A 66 3.02 17.27 3.84
C LYS A 66 3.12 15.76 3.67
N ASP A 67 2.32 14.99 4.39
CA ASP A 67 2.62 13.57 4.58
C ASP A 67 2.40 12.74 3.32
N TYR A 68 1.27 12.93 2.63
CA TYR A 68 0.97 12.21 1.40
C TYR A 68 1.92 12.59 0.25
N PRO A 69 2.13 13.89 -0.09
CA PRO A 69 3.12 14.25 -1.11
C PRO A 69 4.53 13.73 -0.80
N ALA A 70 4.96 13.75 0.46
CA ALA A 70 6.29 13.31 0.86
C ALA A 70 6.46 11.79 0.71
N GLU A 71 5.51 11.00 1.21
CA GLU A 71 5.55 9.53 1.09
C GLU A 71 5.52 9.11 -0.38
N TYR A 72 4.63 9.72 -1.17
CA TYR A 72 4.50 9.40 -2.59
C TYR A 72 5.80 9.67 -3.35
N LYS A 73 6.39 10.86 -3.16
CA LYS A 73 7.60 11.26 -3.91
C LYS A 73 8.86 10.55 -3.44
N THR A 74 8.95 10.22 -2.15
CA THR A 74 10.18 9.65 -1.57
C THR A 74 10.22 8.14 -1.68
N ASN A 75 9.07 7.46 -1.56
CA ASN A 75 9.03 6.00 -1.44
C ASN A 75 8.22 5.35 -2.56
N TYR A 76 6.97 5.78 -2.78
CA TYR A 76 6.05 5.13 -3.71
C TYR A 76 6.54 5.22 -5.16
N MET A 77 6.70 6.44 -5.65
CA MET A 77 7.01 6.73 -7.05
C MET A 77 8.37 6.13 -7.47
N PRO A 78 9.47 6.29 -6.71
CA PRO A 78 10.75 5.67 -7.06
C PRO A 78 10.71 4.14 -7.07
N ALA A 79 9.94 3.51 -6.18
CA ALA A 79 9.80 2.06 -6.15
C ALA A 79 8.97 1.55 -7.34
N LEU A 80 7.86 2.22 -7.66
CA LEU A 80 7.01 1.88 -8.80
C LEU A 80 7.75 2.02 -10.13
N LEU A 81 8.54 3.09 -10.30
CA LEU A 81 9.36 3.29 -11.50
C LEU A 81 10.42 2.21 -11.67
N GLN A 82 10.93 1.62 -10.60
CA GLN A 82 11.86 0.50 -10.67
C GLN A 82 11.16 -0.83 -11.00
N LEU A 83 9.96 -1.05 -10.47
CA LEU A 83 9.19 -2.29 -10.69
C LEU A 83 8.58 -2.34 -12.10
N ALA A 84 8.12 -1.20 -12.61
CA ALA A 84 7.39 -1.10 -13.88
C ALA A 84 7.87 0.08 -14.75
N PRO A 85 9.17 0.12 -15.12
CA PRO A 85 9.80 1.28 -15.79
C PRO A 85 9.26 1.57 -17.20
N LYS A 86 8.50 0.64 -17.79
CA LYS A 86 7.88 0.82 -19.12
C LYS A 86 6.44 1.33 -19.04
N ASP A 87 5.80 1.17 -17.89
CA ASP A 87 4.37 1.47 -17.71
C ASP A 87 4.16 2.86 -17.09
N TYR A 88 5.19 3.39 -16.43
CA TYR A 88 5.15 4.65 -15.71
C TYR A 88 6.31 5.58 -16.04
N THR A 89 6.05 6.88 -15.94
CA THR A 89 7.05 7.94 -15.99
C THR A 89 6.88 8.85 -14.77
N GLU A 90 7.96 9.51 -14.35
CA GLU A 90 7.94 10.43 -13.22
C GLU A 90 6.91 11.56 -13.43
N ASP A 91 6.90 12.19 -14.61
CA ASP A 91 5.96 13.27 -14.94
C ASP A 91 4.49 12.85 -14.83
N LYS A 92 4.17 11.64 -15.30
CA LYS A 92 2.80 11.11 -15.23
C LYS A 92 2.39 10.87 -13.78
N LEU A 93 3.25 10.21 -12.99
CA LEU A 93 3.00 9.94 -11.58
C LEU A 93 2.91 11.23 -10.75
N ALA A 94 3.75 12.23 -11.04
CA ALA A 94 3.68 13.55 -10.41
C ALA A 94 2.36 14.26 -10.73
N THR A 95 1.91 14.20 -11.98
CA THR A 95 0.62 14.76 -12.41
C THR A 95 -0.55 14.03 -11.72
N ASP A 96 -0.51 12.70 -11.67
CA ASP A 96 -1.53 11.89 -10.99
C ASP A 96 -1.63 12.25 -9.50
N LEU A 97 -0.49 12.44 -8.83
CA LEU A 97 -0.44 12.92 -7.45
C LEU A 97 -1.06 14.32 -7.31
N GLU A 98 -0.70 15.27 -8.18
CA GLU A 98 -1.26 16.63 -8.12
C GLU A 98 -2.78 16.63 -8.26
N ILE A 99 -3.31 15.87 -9.22
CA ILE A 99 -4.76 15.71 -9.42
C ILE A 99 -5.44 15.15 -8.16
N ALA A 100 -4.86 14.10 -7.56
CA ALA A 100 -5.41 13.50 -6.35
C ALA A 100 -5.40 14.49 -5.17
N LEU A 101 -4.30 15.19 -4.96
CA LEU A 101 -4.17 16.18 -3.89
C LEU A 101 -5.15 17.36 -4.09
N ASP A 102 -5.26 17.87 -5.30
CA ASP A 102 -6.11 19.02 -5.61
C ASP A 102 -7.59 18.68 -5.45
N TYR A 103 -8.02 17.48 -5.85
CA TYR A 103 -9.37 16.98 -5.56
C TYR A 103 -9.72 17.12 -4.08
N TYR A 104 -8.86 16.63 -3.18
CA TYR A 104 -9.14 16.68 -1.74
C TYR A 104 -8.97 18.08 -1.15
N LYS A 105 -7.99 18.88 -1.60
CA LYS A 105 -7.84 20.28 -1.18
C LYS A 105 -9.08 21.09 -1.52
N ASP A 106 -9.62 20.92 -2.73
CA ASP A 106 -10.84 21.58 -3.19
C ASP A 106 -12.09 21.10 -2.45
N LYS A 107 -12.18 19.80 -2.19
CA LYS A 107 -13.27 19.18 -1.40
C LYS A 107 -13.34 19.76 0.01
N PHE A 108 -12.19 19.96 0.67
CA PHE A 108 -12.14 20.40 2.07
C PHE A 108 -11.83 21.90 2.26
N LYS A 109 -11.67 22.65 1.16
CA LYS A 109 -11.26 24.06 1.15
C LYS A 109 -9.99 24.24 2.00
N ILE A 110 -8.96 23.49 1.65
CA ILE A 110 -7.63 23.51 2.27
C ILE A 110 -6.67 24.18 1.29
N SER A 111 -5.87 25.12 1.80
CA SER A 111 -4.73 25.70 1.08
C SER A 111 -3.46 25.31 1.83
N CYS A 112 -2.45 24.85 1.10
CA CYS A 112 -1.14 24.53 1.65
C CYS A 112 -0.27 25.77 1.59
N GLU A 113 0.33 26.16 2.72
CA GLU A 113 1.34 27.20 2.73
C GLU A 113 2.52 26.76 1.85
N LYS A 114 3.05 27.67 1.04
CA LYS A 114 4.29 27.41 0.32
C LYS A 114 5.41 27.32 1.36
N ALA A 115 6.08 26.17 1.41
CA ALA A 115 7.34 26.01 2.12
C ALA A 115 8.44 26.87 1.49
#